data_AF-A0A5C9CPP3-F1
#
_entry.id   AF-A0A5C9CPP3-F1
#
_cell.length_a   1.000
_cell.length_b   1.000
_cell.length_c   1.000
_cell.angle_alpha   90.00
_cell.angle_beta   90.00
_cell.angle_gamma   90.00
#
_symmetry.space_group_name_H-M   'P 1'
#
loop_
_entity.id
_entity.type
_entity.pdbx_description
1 polymer ?
#
loop_
_entity_poly.entity_id
_entity_poly.type
_entity_poly.pdbx_seq_one_letter_code
_entity_poly.pdbx_strand_id
1 'polypeptide(L)'
;MLISNTPSSNSLLVVCLCADWCGVCREYLDRFDQVKALILADDPNARFLWIDVEDDADLLHPMDVDDFPTLLIAMGDNPHFFGPLVPQAQTLERMIRTALKATANEGLADPNLRALVGRIQTEKTDP
;
A
#
# COMPACT_ATOMS: atom_id res chain seq x y z
N MET A 1 -5.59 -21.14 22.14
CA MET A 1 -4.48 -21.25 21.18
C MET A 1 -4.41 -19.90 20.47
N LEU A 2 -3.54 -19.01 20.93
CA LEU A 2 -3.39 -17.67 20.36
C LEU A 2 -2.39 -17.78 19.21
N ILE A 3 -2.87 -17.76 17.97
CA ILE A 3 -2.01 -17.52 16.80
C ILE A 3 -1.57 -16.06 16.87
N SER A 4 -0.34 -15.83 17.31
CA SER A 4 0.30 -14.53 17.18
C SER A 4 0.66 -14.38 15.70
N ASN A 5 -0.11 -13.59 14.95
CA ASN A 5 0.19 -13.25 13.57
C ASN A 5 1.41 -12.32 13.59
N THR A 6 2.61 -12.92 13.54
CA THR A 6 3.84 -12.17 13.41
C THR A 6 3.90 -11.70 11.96
N PRO A 7 3.94 -10.39 11.65
CA PRO A 7 4.02 -9.94 10.27
C PRO A 7 5.24 -10.58 9.62
N SER A 8 4.98 -11.37 8.58
CA SER A 8 6.02 -12.00 7.78
C SER A 8 6.91 -10.89 7.26
N SER A 9 8.21 -10.94 7.56
CA SER A 9 9.22 -9.95 7.15
C SER A 9 9.41 -9.83 5.63
N ASN A 10 8.50 -10.39 4.83
CA ASN A 10 8.51 -10.40 3.38
C ASN A 10 7.09 -10.49 2.77
N SER A 11 6.07 -9.92 3.42
CA SER A 11 4.72 -9.83 2.83
C SER A 11 4.55 -8.53 2.05
N LEU A 12 3.88 -8.59 0.89
CA LEU A 12 3.50 -7.43 0.10
C LEU A 12 2.41 -6.62 0.81
N LEU A 13 2.60 -5.30 0.89
CA LEU A 13 1.58 -4.33 1.29
C LEU A 13 1.39 -3.31 0.17
N VAL A 14 0.16 -3.15 -0.29
CA VAL A 14 -0.26 -2.13 -1.26
C VAL A 14 -1.34 -1.28 -0.63
N VAL A 15 -1.13 0.03 -0.55
CA VAL A 15 -2.08 0.97 0.03
C VAL A 15 -2.42 2.04 -1.00
N CYS A 16 -3.71 2.31 -1.16
CA CYS A 16 -4.22 3.47 -1.86
C CYS A 16 -4.69 4.51 -0.84
N LEU A 17 -3.98 5.64 -0.78
CA LEU A 17 -4.37 6.82 -0.03
C LEU A 17 -5.29 7.67 -0.90
N CYS A 18 -6.51 7.86 -0.44
CA CYS A 18 -7.57 8.52 -1.18
C CYS A 18 -8.34 9.49 -0.29
N ALA A 19 -9.22 10.27 -0.92
CA ALA A 19 -10.18 11.12 -0.22
C ALA A 19 -11.55 10.95 -0.88
N ASP A 20 -12.62 10.95 -0.09
CA ASP A 20 -13.98 10.70 -0.56
C ASP A 20 -14.46 11.73 -1.61
N TRP A 21 -14.00 12.98 -1.50
CA TRP A 21 -14.32 14.03 -2.47
C TRP A 21 -13.61 13.83 -3.83
N CYS A 22 -12.58 13.00 -3.92
CA CYS A 22 -11.76 12.84 -5.14
C CYS A 22 -12.45 11.95 -6.20
N GLY A 23 -12.79 12.54 -7.35
CA GLY A 23 -13.37 11.82 -8.49
C GLY A 23 -12.44 10.75 -9.08
N VAL A 24 -11.13 11.04 -9.16
CA VAL A 24 -10.13 10.10 -9.68
C VAL A 24 -10.00 8.88 -8.78
N CYS A 25 -10.11 9.05 -7.44
CA CYS A 25 -10.14 7.94 -6.50
C CYS A 25 -11.31 7.00 -6.76
N ARG A 26 -12.52 7.52 -6.99
CA ARG A 26 -13.68 6.67 -7.31
C ARG A 26 -13.49 5.85 -8.59
N GLU A 27 -12.89 6.43 -9.63
CA GLU A 27 -12.51 5.69 -10.83
C GLU A 27 -11.40 4.67 -10.56
N TYR A 28 -10.53 4.95 -9.59
CA TYR A 28 -9.40 4.09 -9.30
C TYR A 28 -9.78 2.82 -8.56
N LEU A 29 -10.84 2.86 -7.74
CA LEU A 29 -11.30 1.73 -6.92
C LEU A 29 -11.45 0.44 -7.75
N ASP A 30 -12.13 0.51 -8.89
CA ASP A 30 -12.32 -0.64 -9.78
C ASP A 30 -11.00 -1.23 -10.30
N ARG A 31 -10.01 -0.36 -10.60
CA ARG A 31 -8.69 -0.81 -11.09
C ARG A 31 -7.84 -1.36 -9.96
N PHE A 32 -7.97 -0.79 -8.77
CA PHE A 32 -7.30 -1.27 -7.57
C PHE A 32 -7.81 -2.67 -7.19
N ASP A 33 -9.13 -2.87 -7.17
CA ASP A 33 -9.76 -4.16 -6.89
C ASP A 33 -9.45 -5.21 -7.96
N GLN A 34 -9.40 -4.82 -9.23
CA GLN A 34 -8.95 -5.70 -10.31
C GLN A 34 -7.53 -6.22 -10.06
N VAL A 35 -6.59 -5.33 -9.75
CA VAL A 35 -5.20 -5.73 -9.50
C VAL A 35 -5.07 -6.51 -8.20
N LYS A 36 -5.81 -6.12 -7.14
CA LYS A 36 -5.90 -6.89 -5.89
C LYS A 36 -6.28 -8.34 -6.16
N ALA A 37 -7.35 -8.59 -6.92
CA ALA A 37 -7.79 -9.94 -7.25
C ALA A 37 -6.73 -10.75 -8.02
N LEU A 38 -6.04 -10.12 -8.98
CA LEU A 38 -4.97 -10.75 -9.75
C LEU A 38 -3.77 -11.12 -8.89
N ILE A 39 -3.33 -10.22 -8.00
CA ILE A 39 -2.17 -10.46 -7.16
C ILE A 39 -2.48 -11.47 -6.06
N LEU A 40 -3.66 -11.41 -5.42
CA LEU A 40 -4.05 -12.37 -4.38
C LEU A 40 -4.17 -13.82 -4.90
N ALA A 41 -4.41 -14.00 -6.19
CA ALA A 41 -4.38 -15.33 -6.81
C ALA A 41 -2.97 -15.96 -6.83
N ASP A 42 -1.93 -15.13 -6.95
CA ASP A 42 -0.52 -15.55 -6.99
C ASP A 42 0.14 -15.49 -5.59
N ASP A 43 -0.22 -14.50 -4.76
CA ASP A 43 0.30 -14.24 -3.42
C ASP A 43 -0.86 -13.98 -2.43
N PRO A 44 -1.42 -15.05 -1.82
CA PRO A 44 -2.56 -14.93 -0.92
C PRO A 44 -2.27 -14.18 0.39
N ASN A 45 -1.00 -13.93 0.72
CA ASN A 45 -0.61 -13.19 1.92
C ASN A 45 -0.41 -11.69 1.64
N ALA A 46 -0.53 -11.25 0.38
CA ALA A 46 -0.48 -9.85 0.03
C ALA A 46 -1.65 -9.09 0.67
N ARG A 47 -1.38 -7.86 1.10
CA ARG A 47 -2.38 -7.00 1.76
C ARG A 47 -2.66 -5.79 0.90
N PHE A 48 -3.94 -5.50 0.71
CA PHE A 48 -4.43 -4.36 -0.08
C PHE A 48 -5.34 -3.51 0.77
N LEU A 49 -4.93 -2.27 1.03
CA LEU A 49 -5.67 -1.32 1.86
C LEU A 49 -6.09 -0.11 1.04
N TRP A 50 -7.34 0.31 1.24
CA TRP A 50 -7.86 1.58 0.78
C TRP A 50 -8.06 2.46 2.01
N ILE A 51 -7.33 3.56 2.10
CA ILE A 51 -7.35 4.45 3.27
C ILE A 51 -7.87 5.80 2.81
N ASP A 52 -8.97 6.25 3.42
CA ASP A 52 -9.38 7.64 3.34
C ASP A 52 -8.51 8.46 4.29
N VAL A 53 -7.77 9.43 3.74
CA VAL A 53 -6.87 10.26 4.52
C VAL A 53 -7.60 11.24 5.45
N GLU A 54 -8.89 11.53 5.19
CA GLU A 54 -9.67 12.45 6.03
C GLU A 54 -9.93 11.87 7.42
N ASP A 55 -10.06 10.55 7.53
CA ASP A 55 -10.31 9.84 8.79
C ASP A 55 -9.01 9.49 9.55
N ASP A 56 -7.86 9.49 8.87
CA ASP A 56 -6.60 8.89 9.35
C ASP A 56 -5.40 9.86 9.32
N ALA A 57 -5.63 11.16 9.56
CA ALA A 57 -4.57 12.17 9.49
C ALA A 57 -3.34 11.87 10.37
N ASP A 58 -3.55 11.38 11.61
CA ASP A 58 -2.46 11.03 12.53
C ASP A 58 -1.64 9.82 12.05
N LEU A 59 -2.27 8.89 11.30
CA LEU A 59 -1.59 7.73 10.73
C LEU A 59 -0.50 8.16 9.73
N LEU A 60 -0.79 9.21 8.96
CA LEU A 60 0.07 9.66 7.87
C LEU A 60 1.24 10.53 8.35
N HIS A 61 1.11 11.22 9.48
CA HIS A 61 2.15 12.13 9.97
C HIS A 61 3.56 11.49 10.05
N PRO A 62 4.64 12.13 9.57
CA PRO A 62 4.74 13.49 9.03
C PRO A 62 4.62 13.57 7.49
N MET A 63 3.97 12.60 6.85
CA MET A 63 3.81 12.62 5.40
C MET A 63 2.70 13.61 5.02
N ASP A 64 3.03 14.55 4.15
CA ASP A 64 2.06 15.44 3.50
C ASP A 64 1.57 14.76 2.21
N VAL A 65 0.30 14.37 2.17
CA VAL A 65 -0.33 13.72 1.01
C VAL A 65 -1.47 14.60 0.53
N ASP A 66 -1.17 15.41 -0.48
CA ASP A 66 -2.13 16.39 -1.03
C ASP A 66 -2.57 16.04 -2.46
N ASP A 67 -1.94 15.04 -3.08
CA ASP A 67 -2.25 14.55 -4.43
C ASP A 67 -2.91 13.16 -4.37
N PHE A 68 -4.18 13.08 -4.77
CA PHE A 68 -4.96 11.84 -4.72
C PHE A 68 -5.28 11.29 -6.12
N PRO A 69 -5.23 9.96 -6.32
CA PRO A 69 -4.77 8.93 -5.38
C PRO A 69 -3.23 8.90 -5.22
N THR A 70 -2.75 8.64 -4.01
CA THR A 70 -1.32 8.33 -3.73
C THR A 70 -1.18 6.87 -3.33
N LEU A 71 -0.25 6.15 -3.95
CA LEU A 71 0.02 4.76 -3.61
C LEU A 71 1.26 4.62 -2.72
N LEU A 72 1.19 3.64 -1.82
CA LEU A 72 2.33 3.06 -1.12
C LEU A 72 2.44 1.58 -1.51
N ILE A 73 3.64 1.14 -1.90
CA ILE A 73 3.95 -0.29 -2.11
C ILE A 73 5.14 -0.63 -1.22
N ALA A 74 5.04 -1.66 -0.39
CA ALA A 74 6.09 -2.11 0.50
C ALA A 74 6.22 -3.64 0.54
N MET A 75 7.43 -4.13 0.82
CA MET A 75 7.72 -5.53 1.13
C MET A 75 8.22 -5.61 2.57
N GLY A 76 7.44 -6.24 3.46
CA GLY A 76 7.67 -6.10 4.90
C GLY A 76 7.67 -4.62 5.30
N ASP A 77 8.70 -4.19 6.04
CA ASP A 77 8.86 -2.79 6.45
C ASP A 77 9.51 -1.90 5.36
N ASN A 78 9.87 -2.47 4.21
CA ASN A 78 10.66 -1.77 3.21
C ASN A 78 9.76 -1.12 2.14
N PRO A 79 9.59 0.21 2.12
CA PRO A 79 8.83 0.89 1.06
C PRO A 79 9.57 0.80 -0.28
N HIS A 80 8.88 0.47 -1.35
CA HIS A 80 9.38 0.44 -2.73
C HIS A 80 8.83 1.57 -3.59
N PHE A 81 7.66 2.10 -3.25
CA PHE A 81 7.04 3.23 -3.94
C PHE A 81 6.19 4.04 -2.99
N PHE A 82 6.24 5.36 -3.13
CA PHE A 82 5.31 6.30 -2.50
C PHE A 82 5.08 7.49 -3.44
N GLY A 83 3.85 7.70 -3.90
CA GLY A 83 3.51 8.84 -4.76
C GLY A 83 2.23 8.65 -5.58
N PRO A 84 1.85 9.68 -6.36
CA PRO A 84 0.62 9.63 -7.14
C PRO A 84 0.70 8.57 -8.25
N LEU A 85 -0.37 7.80 -8.42
CA LEU A 85 -0.53 6.92 -9.56
C LEU A 85 -1.94 7.02 -10.14
N VAL A 86 -2.03 7.52 -11.37
CA VAL A 86 -3.30 7.61 -12.09
C VAL A 86 -3.95 6.23 -12.31
N PRO A 87 -5.27 6.15 -12.54
CA PRO A 87 -6.04 4.91 -12.65
C PRO A 87 -5.68 3.94 -13.79
N GLN A 88 -4.49 3.33 -13.72
CA GLN A 88 -3.93 2.43 -14.73
C GLN A 88 -3.56 1.08 -14.11
N ALA A 89 -4.44 0.08 -14.27
CA ALA A 89 -4.28 -1.26 -13.69
C ALA A 89 -2.96 -1.93 -14.11
N GLN A 90 -2.59 -1.87 -15.39
CA GLN A 90 -1.35 -2.50 -15.91
C GLN A 90 -0.09 -1.88 -15.29
N THR A 91 -0.09 -0.57 -15.06
CA THR A 91 1.03 0.13 -14.43
C THR A 91 1.16 -0.28 -12.96
N LEU A 92 0.04 -0.29 -12.23
CA LEU A 92 -0.01 -0.76 -10.85
C LEU A 92 0.49 -2.21 -10.73
N GLU A 93 -0.05 -3.12 -11.53
CA GLU A 93 0.36 -4.52 -11.55
C GLU A 93 1.86 -4.67 -11.80
N ARG A 94 2.41 -3.96 -12.80
CA ARG A 94 3.84 -4.00 -13.11
C ARG A 94 4.70 -3.51 -11.95
N MET A 95 4.28 -2.44 -11.26
CA MET A 95 5.01 -1.92 -10.10
C MET A 95 5.01 -2.92 -8.96
N ILE A 96 3.86 -3.53 -8.66
CA ILE A 96 3.74 -4.58 -7.64
C ILE A 96 4.64 -5.78 -7.99
N ARG A 97 4.57 -6.28 -9.23
CA ARG A 97 5.40 -7.41 -9.68
C ARG A 97 6.88 -7.09 -9.71
N THR A 98 7.25 -5.81 -9.82
CA THR A 98 8.64 -5.36 -9.68
C THR A 98 9.07 -5.41 -8.22
N ALA A 99 8.25 -4.90 -7.29
CA ALA A 99 8.52 -4.95 -5.86
C ALA A 99 8.62 -6.39 -5.33
N LEU A 100 7.74 -7.30 -5.78
CA LEU A 100 7.78 -8.72 -5.43
C LEU A 100 9.08 -9.44 -5.84
N LYS A 101 9.81 -8.90 -6.83
CA LYS A 101 11.10 -9.44 -7.30
C LYS A 101 12.30 -8.73 -6.68
N ALA A 102 12.07 -7.63 -5.98
CA ALA A 102 13.14 -6.82 -5.40
C ALA A 102 13.77 -7.56 -4.21
N THR A 103 15.07 -7.34 -4.01
CA THR A 103 15.78 -7.83 -2.84
C THR A 103 15.57 -6.90 -1.66
N ALA A 104 15.85 -7.37 -0.44
CA ALA A 104 15.64 -6.60 0.79
C ALA A 104 16.37 -5.24 0.84
N ASN A 105 17.43 -5.06 0.04
CA ASN A 105 18.20 -3.81 -0.03
C ASN A 105 17.65 -2.82 -1.08
N GLU A 106 16.70 -3.22 -1.91
CA GLU A 106 16.19 -2.44 -3.04
C GLU A 106 14.88 -1.73 -2.68
N GLY A 107 14.91 -0.85 -1.69
CA GLY A 107 13.78 0.01 -1.31
C GLY A 107 14.14 1.48 -1.21
N LEU A 108 13.14 2.31 -0.96
CA LEU A 108 13.29 3.73 -0.66
C LEU A 108 13.97 3.87 0.71
N ALA A 109 15.12 4.54 0.73
CA ALA A 109 15.88 4.80 1.95
C ALA A 109 15.31 6.01 2.73
N ASP A 110 14.01 5.95 3.06
CA ASP A 110 13.30 7.00 3.79
C ASP A 110 12.79 6.46 5.16
N PRO A 111 13.33 6.97 6.29
CA PRO A 111 12.90 6.52 7.61
C PRO A 111 11.46 6.90 7.95
N ASN A 112 10.93 8.01 7.41
CA ASN A 112 9.54 8.42 7.65
C ASN A 112 8.57 7.49 6.92
N LEU A 113 8.88 7.11 5.68
CA LEU A 113 8.09 6.11 4.95
C LEU A 113 8.14 4.73 5.61
N ARG A 114 9.29 4.32 6.12
CA ARG A 114 9.40 3.06 6.90
C ARG A 114 8.54 3.12 8.16
N ALA A 115 8.55 4.25 8.87
CA ALA A 115 7.71 4.44 10.05
C ALA A 115 6.22 4.42 9.70
N LEU A 116 5.83 5.03 8.57
CA LEU A 116 4.46 4.97 8.06
C LEU A 116 4.02 3.52 7.76
N VAL A 117 4.86 2.74 7.07
CA VAL A 117 4.58 1.32 6.81
C VAL A 117 4.34 0.57 8.13
N GLY A 118 5.19 0.76 9.13
CA GLY A 118 5.04 0.11 10.44
C GLY A 118 3.75 0.48 11.18
N ARG A 119 3.33 1.76 11.12
CA ARG A 119 2.04 2.19 11.69
C ARG A 119 0.87 1.58 10.95
N ILE A 120 0.85 1.63 9.62
CA ILE A 120 -0.23 1.02 8.80
C ILE A 120 -0.36 -0.47 9.12
N GLN A 121 0.76 -1.20 9.21
CA GLN A 121 0.73 -2.61 9.53
C GLN A 121 0.16 -2.93 10.92
N THR A 122 0.35 -2.02 11.88
CA THR A 122 -0.10 -2.18 13.27
C THR A 122 -1.55 -1.75 13.48
N GLU A 123 -1.95 -0.64 12.86
CA GLU A 123 -3.23 0.04 13.12
C GLU A 123 -4.33 -0.36 12.14
N LYS A 124 -3.97 -0.68 10.89
CA LYS A 124 -4.91 -1.12 9.87
C LYS A 124 -4.75 -2.62 9.70
N THR A 125 -5.67 -3.39 10.28
CA THR A 125 -5.73 -4.85 10.09
C THR A 125 -6.62 -5.15 8.88
N ASP A 126 -6.45 -6.32 8.23
CA ASP A 126 -7.49 -6.79 7.29
C ASP A 126 -8.85 -6.87 8.01
N PRO A 127 -9.95 -6.45 7.36
CA PRO A 127 -11.30 -6.66 7.90
C PRO A 127 -11.65 -8.14 8.07
#